data_AF-A0A2S7Q5G1-F1
#
_entry.id   AF-A0A2S7Q5G1-F1
#
_cell.length_a   1.000
_cell.length_b   1.000
_cell.length_c   1.000
_cell.angle_alpha   90.00
_cell.angle_beta   90.00
_cell.angle_gamma   90.00
#
_symmetry.space_group_name_H-M   'P 1'
#
loop_
_entity.id
_entity.type
_entity.pdbx_description
1 polymer ?
#
loop_
_entity_poly.entity_id
_entity_poly.type
_entity_poly.pdbx_seq_one_letter_code
_entity_poly.pdbx_strand_id
1 'polypeptide(L)'
;MCNESFIPALTALDCLKSVPVDAKRSAAFIDFIQPYLEFQSTLAYLKNPSPGWLFPAVDIFGGLAQMKDLLTSGQYANQWDFEKDIYSLINILPHDFHVNLPLPLVSEVFIFAPLTGPLVSISSDGLSRPKVFFKRDLDRSLLNATFTPSALTTVNGEDINTYLQRTAQTLSQYNDPDSTYNSLFFSLPFTVSGVASTFDLGQTFGFESNSNNYTFENGTTSSFDNIAVAKIPFDDITSGPALFDFLNPVSSPSSAPFSSTSTTIPDPSPTPTAEITPIASLPGYPTPIVIHRSGYTSGYFLSSSNDTAILVLSSFIDANETDPLAGPLQSQTVADFLAACLAANKTKLIIDLQGNGGGIVFQAYDIFARLFPTLTPFGATRMRDTPAARYLGEVFTMSVGSGQVDGSLNGDFEAQAAVDPPETIYGDNFTATMRYNPGLVLNASIAATPQVFESQNIVMLYDGTCGSTCAVFSEFMKSQGGVRSGMFLGSFCVEEGKYMG
;
A
#
# COMPACT_ATOMS: atom_id res chain seq x y z
N MET A 1 -18.94 -3.32 -19.52
CA MET A 1 -19.27 -2.49 -18.34
C MET A 1 -20.36 -1.49 -18.73
N CYS A 2 -21.59 -1.93 -19.03
CA CYS A 2 -22.66 -1.05 -19.55
C CYS A 2 -23.91 -1.09 -18.68
N ASN A 3 -23.77 -0.98 -17.36
CA ASN A 3 -24.93 -0.68 -16.50
C ASN A 3 -24.58 -0.05 -15.14
N GLU A 4 -23.44 0.62 -15.02
CA GLU A 4 -23.18 1.48 -13.85
C GLU A 4 -23.61 2.90 -14.20
N SER A 5 -24.58 3.42 -13.45
CA SER A 5 -25.05 4.79 -13.57
C SER A 5 -23.99 5.72 -12.99
N PHE A 6 -23.20 6.40 -13.83
CA PHE A 6 -22.29 7.44 -13.35
C PHE A 6 -23.09 8.62 -12.77
N ILE A 7 -22.71 9.05 -11.57
CA ILE A 7 -23.32 10.19 -10.87
C ILE A 7 -22.36 11.39 -11.03
N PRO A 8 -22.84 12.61 -11.34
CA PRO A 8 -21.97 13.79 -11.32
C PRO A 8 -21.30 13.97 -9.94
N ALA A 9 -20.00 14.25 -9.91
CA ALA A 9 -19.23 14.27 -8.66
C ALA A 9 -19.81 15.21 -7.60
N LEU A 10 -20.29 16.41 -7.97
CA LEU A 10 -20.90 17.34 -7.02
C LEU A 10 -22.21 16.81 -6.45
N THR A 11 -23.02 16.11 -7.25
CA THR A 11 -24.27 15.51 -6.76
C THR A 11 -23.98 14.44 -5.69
N ALA A 12 -22.96 13.62 -5.89
CA ALA A 12 -22.52 12.65 -4.89
C ALA A 12 -21.93 13.33 -3.64
N LEU A 13 -21.10 14.37 -3.81
CA LEU A 13 -20.55 15.14 -2.68
C LEU A 13 -21.65 15.86 -1.88
N ASP A 14 -22.66 16.41 -2.54
CA ASP A 14 -23.83 17.03 -1.90
C ASP A 14 -24.65 15.98 -1.12
N CYS A 15 -24.75 14.75 -1.62
CA CYS A 15 -25.36 13.64 -0.90
C CYS A 15 -24.60 13.35 0.41
N LEU A 16 -23.28 13.25 0.38
CA LEU A 16 -22.45 13.04 1.58
C LEU A 16 -22.57 14.20 2.57
N LYS A 17 -22.54 15.44 2.08
CA LYS A 17 -22.71 16.65 2.90
C LYS A 17 -24.12 16.86 3.43
N SER A 18 -25.12 16.15 2.89
CA SER A 18 -26.50 16.20 3.42
C SER A 18 -26.67 15.48 4.75
N VAL A 19 -25.66 14.69 5.16
CA VAL A 19 -25.69 13.91 6.40
C VAL A 19 -25.45 14.83 7.60
N PRO A 20 -26.40 14.96 8.55
CA PRO A 20 -26.22 15.81 9.72
C PRO A 20 -25.21 15.22 10.70
N VAL A 21 -24.52 16.08 11.45
CA VAL A 21 -23.57 15.67 12.48
C VAL A 21 -24.29 14.96 13.64
N ASP A 22 -23.88 13.74 13.99
CA ASP A 22 -24.20 13.14 15.29
C ASP A 22 -23.03 13.38 16.25
N ALA A 23 -23.03 14.54 16.91
CA ALA A 23 -21.91 14.98 17.75
C ALA A 23 -21.65 14.03 18.92
N LYS A 24 -22.70 13.44 19.48
CA LYS A 24 -22.59 12.54 20.64
C LYS A 24 -21.92 11.22 20.24
N ARG A 25 -22.38 10.59 19.16
CA ARG A 25 -21.77 9.35 18.67
C ARG A 25 -20.36 9.58 18.14
N SER A 26 -20.14 10.69 17.43
CA SER A 26 -18.82 11.05 16.89
C SER A 26 -17.78 11.30 17.99
N ALA A 27 -18.16 12.01 19.06
CA ALA A 27 -17.26 12.20 20.21
C ALA A 27 -16.99 10.88 20.95
N ALA A 28 -17.99 10.01 21.11
CA ALA A 28 -17.82 8.69 21.69
C ALA A 28 -16.95 7.77 20.82
N PHE A 29 -17.01 7.91 19.50
CA PHE A 29 -16.15 7.18 18.57
C PHE A 29 -14.68 7.59 18.72
N ILE A 30 -14.40 8.89 18.88
CA ILE A 30 -13.03 9.36 19.17
C ILE A 30 -12.50 8.69 20.46
N ASP A 31 -13.31 8.66 21.52
CA ASP A 31 -12.94 8.00 22.78
C ASP A 31 -12.72 6.49 22.60
N PHE A 32 -13.49 5.85 21.71
CA PHE A 32 -13.38 4.43 21.42
C PHE A 32 -12.09 4.08 20.67
N ILE A 33 -11.68 4.87 19.68
CA ILE A 33 -10.49 4.57 18.87
C ILE A 33 -9.17 4.94 19.55
N GLN A 34 -9.18 5.91 20.47
CA GLN A 34 -7.97 6.45 21.08
C GLN A 34 -7.06 5.36 21.70
N PRO A 35 -7.57 4.38 22.49
CA PRO A 35 -6.73 3.31 23.04
C PRO A 35 -6.05 2.41 21.99
N TYR A 36 -6.64 2.27 20.79
CA TYR A 36 -6.05 1.49 19.70
C TYR A 36 -4.90 2.25 19.05
N LEU A 37 -5.04 3.57 18.89
CA LEU A 37 -3.99 4.42 18.33
C LEU A 37 -2.75 4.49 19.22
N GLU A 38 -2.86 4.26 20.54
CA GLU A 38 -1.71 4.18 21.45
C GLU A 38 -0.69 3.08 21.08
N PHE A 39 -1.10 2.08 20.29
CA PHE A 39 -0.21 1.04 19.76
C PHE A 39 0.65 1.51 18.58
N GLN A 40 0.33 2.67 17.99
CA GLN A 40 1.11 3.21 16.88
C GLN A 40 2.48 3.69 17.39
N SER A 41 3.54 3.02 16.94
CA SER A 41 4.88 3.24 17.48
C SER A 41 5.55 4.52 16.96
N THR A 42 5.02 5.13 15.90
CA THR A 42 5.58 6.35 15.29
C THR A 42 5.07 7.65 15.91
N LEU A 43 4.11 7.62 16.85
CA LEU A 43 3.43 8.82 17.39
C LEU A 43 4.37 9.94 17.83
N ALA A 44 5.40 9.63 18.63
CA ALA A 44 6.34 10.65 19.10
C ALA A 44 7.19 11.27 17.98
N TYR A 45 7.56 10.46 16.99
CA TYR A 45 8.30 10.89 15.81
C TYR A 45 7.43 11.73 14.87
N LEU A 46 6.15 11.37 14.70
CA LEU A 46 5.21 12.13 13.90
C LEU A 46 4.92 13.50 14.51
N LYS A 47 4.77 13.56 15.83
CA LYS A 47 4.52 14.80 16.57
C LYS A 47 5.71 15.75 16.54
N ASN A 48 6.93 15.21 16.61
CA ASN A 48 8.16 15.98 16.53
C ASN A 48 9.07 15.30 15.49
N PRO A 49 8.94 15.60 14.20
CA PRO A 49 9.75 14.90 13.20
C PRO A 49 11.23 15.25 13.29
N SER A 50 12.07 14.26 12.98
CA SER A 50 13.51 14.50 12.79
C SER A 50 13.76 15.42 11.58
N PRO A 51 14.92 16.11 11.47
CA PRO A 51 15.20 16.99 10.34
C PRO A 51 15.16 16.33 8.94
N GLY A 52 15.26 14.99 8.87
CA GLY A 52 15.19 14.25 7.61
C GLY A 52 13.78 13.87 7.17
N TRP A 53 12.76 14.12 7.99
CA TRP A 53 11.36 13.91 7.61
C TRP A 53 10.88 15.03 6.69
N LEU A 54 10.22 14.66 5.61
CA LEU A 54 9.89 15.59 4.51
C LEU A 54 8.47 16.16 4.59
N PHE A 55 7.67 15.72 5.55
CA PHE A 55 6.29 16.18 5.74
C PHE A 55 6.13 17.01 7.01
N PRO A 56 5.03 17.77 7.15
CA PRO A 56 4.72 18.45 8.40
C PRO A 56 4.60 17.50 9.59
N ALA A 57 4.85 18.04 10.79
CA ALA A 57 4.56 17.33 12.03
C ALA A 57 3.05 17.10 12.18
N VAL A 58 2.66 15.96 12.75
CA VAL A 58 1.26 15.65 13.07
C VAL A 58 1.13 15.15 14.50
N ASP A 59 0.30 15.85 15.29
CA ASP A 59 -0.09 15.42 16.63
C ASP A 59 -1.46 14.75 16.56
N ILE A 60 -1.48 13.42 16.39
CA ILE A 60 -2.74 12.66 16.22
C ILE A 60 -3.66 12.85 17.44
N PHE A 61 -3.15 12.74 18.67
CA PHE A 61 -3.99 12.92 19.85
C PHE A 61 -4.41 14.37 20.08
N GLY A 62 -3.53 15.34 19.76
CA GLY A 62 -3.89 16.76 19.76
C GLY A 62 -5.02 17.07 18.77
N GLY A 63 -4.94 16.52 17.55
CA GLY A 63 -5.97 16.66 16.52
C GLY A 63 -7.30 16.04 16.94
N LEU A 64 -7.29 14.83 17.52
CA LEU A 64 -8.51 14.19 18.04
C LEU A 64 -9.17 15.02 19.15
N ALA A 65 -8.38 15.58 20.07
CA ALA A 65 -8.90 16.48 21.11
C ALA A 65 -9.55 17.73 20.51
N GLN A 66 -8.90 18.36 19.53
CA GLN A 66 -9.45 19.51 18.81
C GLN A 66 -10.79 19.17 18.12
N MET A 67 -10.89 18.00 17.49
CA MET A 67 -12.13 17.56 16.84
C MET A 67 -13.27 17.35 17.85
N LYS A 68 -12.98 16.84 19.05
CA LYS A 68 -14.00 16.76 20.13
C LYS A 68 -14.49 18.15 20.54
N ASP A 69 -13.61 19.14 20.63
CA ASP A 69 -13.99 20.52 20.93
C ASP A 69 -14.85 21.11 19.80
N LEU A 70 -14.52 20.86 18.54
CA LEU A 70 -15.30 21.29 17.38
C LEU A 70 -16.69 20.63 17.33
N LEU A 71 -16.79 19.33 17.65
CA LEU A 71 -18.06 18.62 17.75
C LEU A 71 -18.95 19.18 18.86
N THR A 72 -18.39 19.38 20.05
CA THR A 72 -19.14 19.87 21.22
C THR A 72 -19.55 21.34 21.10
N SER A 73 -18.77 22.14 20.37
CA SER A 73 -19.11 23.55 20.06
C SER A 73 -19.99 23.72 18.81
N GLY A 74 -20.33 22.62 18.11
CA GLY A 74 -21.22 22.66 16.94
C GLY A 74 -20.61 23.34 15.71
N GLN A 75 -19.29 23.24 15.54
CA GLN A 75 -18.57 23.89 14.44
C GLN A 75 -18.46 23.05 13.16
N TYR A 76 -18.74 21.75 13.23
CA TYR A 76 -18.88 20.92 12.03
C TYR A 76 -20.23 21.18 11.34
N ALA A 77 -20.20 21.49 10.05
CA ALA A 77 -21.40 21.78 9.28
C ALA A 77 -22.22 20.52 8.95
N ASN A 78 -21.55 19.39 8.73
CA ASN A 78 -22.13 18.10 8.37
C ASN A 78 -21.19 16.97 8.80
N GLN A 79 -21.70 15.73 8.82
CA GLN A 79 -20.94 14.56 9.23
C GLN A 79 -19.75 14.27 8.28
N TRP A 80 -19.91 14.58 6.99
CA TRP A 80 -18.85 14.43 6.00
C TRP A 80 -17.60 15.26 6.34
N ASP A 81 -17.76 16.52 6.75
CA ASP A 81 -16.63 17.37 7.12
C ASP A 81 -15.89 16.84 8.36
N PHE A 82 -16.61 16.28 9.33
CA PHE A 82 -16.00 15.61 10.49
C PHE A 82 -15.24 14.33 10.07
N GLU A 83 -15.86 13.47 9.27
CA GLU A 83 -15.22 12.24 8.81
C GLU A 83 -14.02 12.52 7.91
N LYS A 84 -14.10 13.52 7.03
CA LYS A 84 -12.96 13.96 6.22
C LYS A 84 -11.77 14.39 7.08
N ASP A 85 -12.03 15.16 8.14
CA ASP A 85 -10.99 15.65 9.06
C ASP A 85 -10.31 14.51 9.81
N ILE A 86 -11.08 13.62 10.45
CA ILE A 86 -10.51 12.49 11.19
C ILE A 86 -9.86 11.46 10.27
N TYR A 87 -10.39 11.26 9.05
CA TYR A 87 -9.75 10.44 8.03
C TYR A 87 -8.39 11.03 7.65
N SER A 88 -8.32 12.34 7.38
CA SER A 88 -7.07 13.02 7.01
C SER A 88 -6.02 12.91 8.13
N LEU A 89 -6.44 13.15 9.39
CA LEU A 89 -5.55 13.10 10.55
C LEU A 89 -4.91 11.73 10.78
N ILE A 90 -5.65 10.65 10.54
CA ILE A 90 -5.21 9.28 10.87
C ILE A 90 -4.62 8.57 9.66
N ASN A 91 -5.20 8.75 8.47
CA ASN A 91 -4.85 7.97 7.29
C ASN A 91 -3.84 8.69 6.38
N ILE A 92 -3.88 10.03 6.30
CA ILE A 92 -3.10 10.79 5.31
C ILE A 92 -1.90 11.49 5.95
N LEU A 93 -2.15 12.38 6.92
CA LEU A 93 -1.12 13.23 7.52
C LEU A 93 0.03 12.48 8.21
N PRO A 94 -0.16 11.26 8.76
CA PRO A 94 0.94 10.46 9.28
C PRO A 94 1.89 9.97 8.19
N HIS A 95 1.45 9.93 6.93
CA HIS A 95 2.16 9.31 5.82
C HIS A 95 2.66 7.91 6.18
N ASP A 96 1.76 7.11 6.77
CA ASP A 96 2.01 5.73 7.18
C ASP A 96 0.80 4.88 6.78
N PHE A 97 0.95 4.08 5.72
CA PHE A 97 -0.15 3.26 5.19
C PHE A 97 -0.53 2.08 6.10
N HIS A 98 0.24 1.78 7.16
CA HIS A 98 -0.15 0.81 8.19
C HIS A 98 -1.10 1.42 9.23
N VAL A 99 -1.22 2.74 9.29
CA VAL A 99 -2.20 3.45 10.11
C VAL A 99 -3.42 3.75 9.27
N ASN A 100 -4.46 2.93 9.43
CA ASN A 100 -5.66 3.02 8.64
C ASN A 100 -6.91 3.01 9.52
N LEU A 101 -7.78 3.98 9.31
CA LEU A 101 -9.11 4.09 9.91
C LEU A 101 -10.10 4.42 8.79
N PRO A 102 -10.67 3.41 8.13
CA PRO A 102 -11.78 3.61 7.20
C PRO A 102 -12.95 4.25 7.93
N LEU A 103 -13.62 5.20 7.26
CA LEU A 103 -14.79 5.88 7.81
C LEU A 103 -15.99 5.70 6.89
N PRO A 104 -17.21 5.53 7.42
CA PRO A 104 -18.32 5.07 6.60
C PRO A 104 -18.63 5.97 5.40
N LEU A 105 -18.70 7.30 5.56
CA LEU A 105 -19.01 8.21 4.44
C LEU A 105 -17.84 8.33 3.46
N VAL A 106 -16.60 8.36 3.97
CA VAL A 106 -15.38 8.54 3.17
C VAL A 106 -15.03 7.28 2.38
N SER A 107 -15.18 6.11 3.01
CA SER A 107 -14.67 4.85 2.48
C SER A 107 -15.76 4.02 1.80
N GLU A 108 -17.03 4.08 2.21
CA GLU A 108 -18.02 3.08 1.81
C GLU A 108 -19.09 3.54 0.82
N VAL A 109 -19.29 4.83 0.59
CA VAL A 109 -20.47 5.29 -0.16
C VAL A 109 -20.21 5.46 -1.66
N PHE A 110 -19.13 6.17 -2.03
CA PHE A 110 -18.82 6.50 -3.42
C PHE A 110 -17.35 6.26 -3.75
N ILE A 111 -17.08 5.81 -4.97
CA ILE A 111 -15.76 5.92 -5.61
C ILE A 111 -15.80 7.12 -6.53
N PHE A 112 -14.87 8.06 -6.38
CA PHE A 112 -14.75 9.23 -7.23
C PHE A 112 -13.61 9.04 -8.24
N ALA A 113 -13.86 9.41 -9.49
CA ALA A 113 -12.90 9.28 -10.58
C ALA A 113 -13.06 10.40 -11.62
N PRO A 114 -11.97 10.89 -12.23
CA PRO A 114 -12.07 11.71 -13.42
C PRO A 114 -12.28 10.81 -14.66
N LEU A 115 -13.23 11.14 -15.55
CA LEU A 115 -13.42 10.46 -16.84
C LEU A 115 -12.34 10.83 -17.88
N THR A 116 -11.11 11.04 -17.42
CA THR A 116 -9.92 11.22 -18.24
C THR A 116 -9.25 9.89 -18.58
N GLY A 117 -9.31 8.92 -17.66
CA GLY A 117 -8.36 7.82 -17.57
C GLY A 117 -7.02 8.26 -16.94
N PRO A 118 -6.05 7.35 -16.83
CA PRO A 118 -4.82 7.60 -16.09
C PRO A 118 -3.84 8.51 -16.82
N LEU A 119 -2.95 9.13 -16.04
CA LEU A 119 -1.83 9.94 -16.51
C LEU A 119 -0.55 9.11 -16.60
N VAL A 120 0.41 9.59 -17.39
CA VAL A 120 1.77 9.06 -17.48
C VAL A 120 2.76 10.21 -17.48
N SER A 121 3.93 9.97 -16.86
CA SER A 121 5.03 10.93 -16.78
C SER A 121 6.20 10.38 -17.59
N ILE A 122 6.56 11.06 -18.69
CA ILE A 122 7.52 10.57 -19.68
C ILE A 122 8.66 11.56 -19.89
N SER A 123 9.88 11.06 -19.78
CA SER A 123 11.08 11.74 -20.27
C SER A 123 11.39 11.26 -21.68
N SER A 124 11.65 12.17 -22.61
CA SER A 124 11.91 11.81 -24.01
C SER A 124 13.23 11.08 -24.23
N ASP A 125 14.19 11.25 -23.31
CA ASP A 125 15.56 10.73 -23.39
C ASP A 125 16.00 10.03 -22.10
N GLY A 126 15.10 9.89 -21.12
CA GLY A 126 15.40 9.34 -19.79
C GLY A 126 16.28 10.22 -18.91
N LEU A 127 16.61 11.44 -19.34
CA LEU A 127 17.52 12.37 -18.64
C LEU A 127 16.88 13.74 -18.40
N SER A 128 16.08 14.21 -19.35
CA SER A 128 15.31 15.45 -19.28
C SER A 128 14.15 15.32 -18.31
N ARG A 129 13.69 16.46 -17.78
CA ARG A 129 12.53 16.51 -16.89
C ARG A 129 11.31 15.87 -17.57
N PRO A 130 10.66 14.86 -16.95
CA PRO A 130 9.47 14.26 -17.51
C PRO A 130 8.34 15.27 -17.73
N LYS A 131 7.53 15.01 -18.76
CA LYS A 131 6.28 15.72 -19.04
C LYS A 131 5.09 14.80 -18.82
N VAL A 132 3.95 15.39 -18.47
CA VAL A 132 2.71 14.66 -18.18
C VAL A 132 1.86 14.53 -19.42
N PHE A 133 1.37 13.33 -19.70
CA PHE A 133 0.44 13.03 -20.80
C PHE A 133 -0.75 12.22 -20.29
N PHE A 134 -1.86 12.24 -21.02
CA PHE A 134 -2.89 11.22 -20.86
C PHE A 134 -2.40 9.90 -21.45
N LYS A 135 -2.52 8.80 -20.71
CA LYS A 135 -2.12 7.48 -21.19
C LYS A 135 -2.85 7.10 -22.49
N ARG A 136 -4.14 7.43 -22.59
CA ARG A 136 -4.98 7.15 -23.77
C ARG A 136 -4.46 7.82 -25.05
N ASP A 137 -3.79 8.97 -24.93
CA ASP A 137 -3.24 9.68 -26.08
C ASP A 137 -1.98 8.96 -26.57
N LEU A 138 -1.17 8.42 -25.66
CA LEU A 138 -0.06 7.54 -26.03
C LEU A 138 -0.55 6.25 -26.68
N ASP A 139 -1.55 5.59 -26.08
CA ASP A 139 -2.16 4.38 -26.64
C ASP A 139 -2.71 4.64 -28.05
N ARG A 140 -3.30 5.83 -28.28
CA ARG A 140 -3.75 6.26 -29.60
C ARG A 140 -2.58 6.45 -30.58
N SER A 141 -1.45 6.99 -30.14
CA SER A 141 -0.26 7.16 -31.01
C SER A 141 0.32 5.83 -31.50
N LEU A 142 0.17 4.76 -30.71
CA LEU A 142 0.56 3.41 -31.10
C LEU A 142 -0.30 2.83 -32.23
N LEU A 143 -1.58 3.19 -32.26
CA LEU A 143 -2.57 2.69 -33.24
C LEU A 143 -2.72 3.61 -34.45
N ASN A 144 -2.32 4.87 -34.33
CA ASN A 144 -2.42 5.87 -35.38
C ASN A 144 -1.12 6.67 -35.49
N ALA A 145 -0.29 6.32 -36.47
CA ALA A 145 0.99 6.95 -36.73
C ALA A 145 0.93 8.47 -37.04
N THR A 146 -0.25 9.02 -37.38
CA THR A 146 -0.41 10.46 -37.63
C THR A 146 -0.80 11.24 -36.37
N PHE A 147 -1.10 10.57 -35.26
CA PHE A 147 -1.46 11.22 -34.01
C PHE A 147 -0.20 11.44 -33.16
N THR A 148 0.09 12.70 -32.83
CA THR A 148 1.17 13.07 -31.91
C THR A 148 0.57 13.48 -30.57
N PRO A 149 0.87 12.77 -29.47
CA PRO A 149 0.46 13.17 -28.13
C PRO A 149 1.06 14.53 -27.76
N SER A 150 0.29 15.36 -27.06
CA SER A 150 0.77 16.62 -26.50
C SER A 150 0.81 16.54 -24.99
N ALA A 151 1.85 17.10 -24.37
CA ALA A 151 1.92 17.16 -22.92
C ALA A 151 0.89 18.15 -22.35
N LEU A 152 0.48 17.91 -21.11
CA LEU A 152 -0.36 18.80 -20.32
C LEU A 152 0.46 19.98 -19.79
N THR A 153 -0.12 21.18 -19.82
CA THR A 153 0.44 22.38 -19.21
C THR A 153 -0.33 22.80 -17.97
N THR A 154 -1.67 22.78 -18.04
CA THR A 154 -2.52 23.24 -16.93
C THR A 154 -3.78 22.39 -16.77
N VAL A 155 -4.29 22.32 -15.55
CA VAL A 155 -5.66 21.87 -15.24
C VAL A 155 -6.40 22.99 -14.52
N ASN A 156 -7.58 23.36 -14.99
CA ASN A 156 -8.39 24.48 -14.49
C ASN A 156 -7.62 25.82 -14.38
N GLY A 157 -6.63 26.04 -15.26
CA GLY A 157 -5.79 27.24 -15.26
C GLY A 157 -4.59 27.19 -14.30
N GLU A 158 -4.44 26.13 -13.50
CA GLU A 158 -3.28 25.89 -12.64
C GLU A 158 -2.24 25.02 -13.34
N ASP A 159 -0.95 25.28 -13.11
CA ASP A 159 0.16 24.43 -13.60
C ASP A 159 -0.07 22.96 -13.22
N ILE A 160 0.09 22.06 -14.19
CA ILE A 160 -0.25 20.64 -14.00
C ILE A 160 0.62 19.98 -12.93
N ASN A 161 1.90 20.36 -12.80
CA ASN A 161 2.78 19.75 -11.81
C ASN A 161 2.44 20.21 -10.39
N THR A 162 2.10 21.48 -10.24
CA THR A 162 1.65 22.07 -8.97
C THR A 162 0.36 21.39 -8.50
N TYR A 163 -0.62 21.23 -9.41
CA TYR A 163 -1.84 20.50 -9.13
C TYR A 163 -1.54 19.07 -8.67
N LEU A 164 -0.75 18.31 -9.45
CA LEU A 164 -0.45 16.90 -9.14
C LEU A 164 0.36 16.73 -7.85
N GLN A 165 1.31 17.62 -7.56
CA GLN A 165 2.05 17.58 -6.28
C GLN A 165 1.11 17.79 -5.09
N ARG A 166 0.19 18.75 -5.17
CA ARG A 166 -0.83 18.95 -4.12
C ARG A 166 -1.75 17.74 -4.00
N THR A 167 -2.25 17.21 -5.12
CA THR A 167 -3.11 16.02 -5.15
C THR A 167 -2.42 14.82 -4.51
N ALA A 168 -1.16 14.55 -4.88
CA ALA A 168 -0.35 13.46 -4.33
C ALA A 168 -0.25 13.53 -2.79
N GLN A 169 0.13 14.70 -2.26
CA GLN A 169 0.33 14.88 -0.82
C GLN A 169 -0.98 14.90 -0.01
N THR A 170 -2.11 15.22 -0.65
CA THR A 170 -3.42 15.28 0.02
C THR A 170 -4.14 13.93 0.06
N LEU A 171 -3.74 12.98 -0.78
CA LEU A 171 -4.46 11.71 -0.97
C LEU A 171 -3.60 10.48 -0.69
N SER A 172 -2.28 10.62 -0.63
CA SER A 172 -1.36 9.49 -0.46
C SER A 172 -0.91 9.31 0.99
N GLN A 173 -0.75 8.06 1.38
CA GLN A 173 -0.22 7.63 2.68
C GLN A 173 1.28 7.30 2.63
N TYR A 174 1.97 7.53 1.49
CA TYR A 174 3.40 7.24 1.39
C TYR A 174 4.24 8.31 2.11
N ASN A 175 5.33 7.86 2.74
CA ASN A 175 6.25 8.63 3.55
C ASN A 175 7.39 9.32 2.78
N ASP A 176 7.31 9.33 1.46
CA ASP A 176 8.24 10.07 0.60
C ASP A 176 7.47 10.88 -0.46
N PRO A 177 7.73 12.19 -0.63
CA PRO A 177 7.03 13.03 -1.59
C PRO A 177 7.11 12.53 -3.03
N ASP A 178 8.25 11.96 -3.45
CA ASP A 178 8.40 11.42 -4.81
C ASP A 178 7.55 10.16 -4.97
N SER A 179 7.49 9.30 -3.94
CA SER A 179 6.56 8.16 -3.91
C SER A 179 5.09 8.58 -4.03
N THR A 180 4.67 9.62 -3.29
CA THR A 180 3.30 10.14 -3.40
C THR A 180 3.01 10.61 -4.83
N TYR A 181 3.95 11.32 -5.45
CA TYR A 181 3.81 11.83 -6.82
C TYR A 181 3.78 10.70 -7.85
N ASN A 182 4.68 9.72 -7.74
CA ASN A 182 4.73 8.57 -8.64
C ASN A 182 3.45 7.75 -8.61
N SER A 183 2.81 7.62 -7.44
CA SER A 183 1.57 6.85 -7.29
C SER A 183 0.42 7.36 -8.18
N LEU A 184 0.46 8.65 -8.56
CA LEU A 184 -0.55 9.25 -9.42
C LEU A 184 -0.49 8.73 -10.86
N PHE A 185 0.65 8.22 -11.32
CA PHE A 185 0.83 7.84 -12.72
C PHE A 185 0.56 6.36 -12.93
N PHE A 186 0.20 6.02 -14.16
CA PHE A 186 0.08 4.65 -14.60
C PHE A 186 1.41 3.92 -14.50
N SER A 187 1.40 2.79 -13.79
CA SER A 187 2.52 1.87 -13.70
C SER A 187 2.03 0.46 -14.03
N LEU A 188 2.70 -0.23 -14.96
CA LEU A 188 2.37 -1.61 -15.31
C LEU A 188 2.51 -2.55 -14.09
N PRO A 189 3.58 -2.45 -13.27
CA PRO A 189 3.67 -3.18 -12.00
C PRO A 189 2.44 -3.08 -11.08
N PHE A 190 1.79 -1.91 -10.98
CA PHE A 190 0.60 -1.77 -10.13
C PHE A 190 -0.60 -2.56 -10.64
N THR A 191 -0.68 -2.84 -11.95
CA THR A 191 -1.82 -3.59 -12.53
C THR A 191 -1.92 -5.01 -12.00
N VAL A 192 -0.81 -5.59 -11.49
CA VAL A 192 -0.81 -6.91 -10.83
C VAL A 192 -1.63 -6.87 -9.53
N SER A 193 -1.68 -5.71 -8.86
CA SER A 193 -2.42 -5.48 -7.62
C SER A 193 -3.82 -4.87 -7.84
N GLY A 194 -4.26 -4.74 -9.11
CA GLY A 194 -5.62 -4.31 -9.46
C GLY A 194 -5.88 -2.81 -9.50
N VAL A 195 -4.91 -1.96 -9.15
CA VAL A 195 -5.01 -0.49 -9.25
C VAL A 195 -3.92 -0.02 -10.20
N ALA A 196 -4.22 0.74 -11.24
CA ALA A 196 -3.20 1.16 -12.19
C ALA A 196 -2.56 2.52 -11.86
N SER A 197 -3.27 3.39 -11.14
CA SER A 197 -2.90 4.77 -10.82
C SER A 197 -3.83 5.33 -9.74
N THR A 198 -3.31 6.09 -8.77
CA THR A 198 -4.13 6.77 -7.75
C THR A 198 -4.82 8.03 -8.29
N PHE A 199 -4.37 8.59 -9.42
CA PHE A 199 -5.07 9.70 -10.06
C PHE A 199 -6.47 9.29 -10.55
N ASP A 200 -6.59 8.08 -11.10
CA ASP A 200 -7.81 7.55 -11.71
C ASP A 200 -8.82 7.06 -10.67
N LEU A 201 -8.36 6.43 -9.57
CA LEU A 201 -9.23 5.79 -8.56
C LEU A 201 -8.91 6.18 -7.10
N GLY A 202 -8.21 7.29 -6.86
CA GLY A 202 -7.78 7.73 -5.52
C GLY A 202 -8.34 9.08 -5.07
N GLN A 203 -9.41 9.58 -5.70
CA GLN A 203 -10.00 10.90 -5.39
C GLN A 203 -10.90 10.82 -4.15
N THR A 204 -10.36 10.36 -3.02
CA THR A 204 -11.08 9.98 -1.79
C THR A 204 -12.05 11.05 -1.28
N PHE A 205 -11.75 12.34 -1.46
CA PHE A 205 -12.59 13.45 -0.99
C PHE A 205 -13.50 14.05 -2.06
N GLY A 206 -13.61 13.41 -3.22
CA GLY A 206 -14.39 13.89 -4.35
C GLY A 206 -13.75 15.07 -5.07
N PHE A 207 -14.59 15.89 -5.70
CA PHE A 207 -14.17 17.01 -6.53
C PHE A 207 -14.95 18.28 -6.20
N GLU A 208 -14.34 19.43 -6.44
CA GLU A 208 -14.99 20.74 -6.29
C GLU A 208 -15.78 21.16 -7.54
N SER A 209 -15.73 20.37 -8.61
CA SER A 209 -16.44 20.60 -9.87
C SER A 209 -16.89 19.28 -10.51
N ASN A 210 -17.92 19.34 -11.35
CA ASN A 210 -18.36 18.21 -12.17
C ASN A 210 -17.45 17.95 -13.38
N SER A 211 -16.45 18.80 -13.64
CA SER A 211 -15.50 18.60 -14.72
C SER A 211 -14.20 19.35 -14.51
N ASN A 212 -13.13 18.85 -15.13
CA ASN A 212 -11.80 19.44 -15.15
C ASN A 212 -11.41 19.82 -16.59
N ASN A 213 -10.88 21.03 -16.78
CA ASN A 213 -10.41 21.55 -18.05
C ASN A 213 -8.89 21.44 -18.15
N TYR A 214 -8.39 20.68 -19.12
CA TYR A 214 -6.96 20.45 -19.34
C TYR A 214 -6.48 21.19 -20.58
N THR A 215 -5.40 21.95 -20.45
CA THR A 215 -4.72 22.63 -21.56
C THR A 215 -3.44 21.89 -21.91
N PHE A 216 -3.16 21.78 -23.19
CA PHE A 216 -2.02 21.06 -23.75
C PHE A 216 -0.97 22.01 -24.33
N GLU A 217 0.28 21.57 -24.44
CA GLU A 217 1.39 22.36 -25.03
C GLU A 217 1.11 22.81 -26.48
N ASN A 218 0.31 22.06 -27.23
CA ASN A 218 -0.12 22.43 -28.58
C ASN A 218 -1.21 23.53 -28.63
N GLY A 219 -1.61 24.07 -27.47
CA GLY A 219 -2.61 25.12 -27.35
C GLY A 219 -4.07 24.65 -27.36
N THR A 220 -4.33 23.35 -27.49
CA THR A 220 -5.69 22.80 -27.39
C THR A 220 -6.14 22.64 -25.94
N THR A 221 -7.44 22.51 -25.74
CA THR A 221 -8.05 22.27 -24.42
C THR A 221 -9.07 21.13 -24.53
N SER A 222 -9.20 20.33 -23.47
CA SER A 222 -10.25 19.31 -23.35
C SER A 222 -10.86 19.33 -21.95
N SER A 223 -12.18 19.15 -21.87
CA SER A 223 -12.92 19.01 -20.62
C SER A 223 -13.25 17.55 -20.39
N PHE A 224 -13.08 17.07 -19.15
CA PHE A 224 -13.49 15.73 -18.74
C PHE A 224 -14.36 15.80 -17.51
N ASP A 225 -15.40 14.99 -17.48
CA ASP A 225 -16.34 14.95 -16.37
C ASP A 225 -15.68 14.28 -15.16
N ASN A 226 -15.98 14.80 -13.98
CA ASN A 226 -15.69 14.16 -12.71
C ASN A 226 -16.94 13.44 -12.26
N ILE A 227 -16.80 12.16 -11.94
CA ILE A 227 -17.93 11.28 -11.63
C ILE A 227 -17.75 10.62 -10.26
N ALA A 228 -18.86 10.05 -9.80
CA ALA A 228 -18.93 9.13 -8.69
C ALA A 228 -19.66 7.85 -9.13
N VAL A 229 -19.23 6.72 -8.55
CA VAL A 229 -19.90 5.42 -8.64
C VAL A 229 -20.32 5.02 -7.23
N ALA A 230 -21.61 4.70 -7.06
CA ALA A 230 -22.13 4.24 -5.78
C ALA A 230 -21.61 2.84 -5.43
N LYS A 231 -21.08 2.69 -4.21
CA LYS A 231 -20.66 1.40 -3.63
C LYS A 231 -21.79 0.70 -2.86
N ILE A 232 -22.83 1.43 -2.48
CA ILE A 232 -23.98 0.94 -1.71
C ILE A 232 -25.28 1.09 -2.50
N PRO A 233 -26.30 0.25 -2.22
CA PRO A 233 -27.64 0.48 -2.74
C PRO A 233 -28.28 1.71 -2.09
N PHE A 234 -29.01 2.50 -2.88
CA PHE A 234 -29.71 3.70 -2.42
C PHE A 234 -31.25 3.53 -2.39
N ASP A 235 -31.78 2.34 -2.69
CA ASP A 235 -33.22 2.11 -2.89
C ASP A 235 -34.09 2.58 -1.71
N ASP A 236 -33.61 2.42 -0.48
CA ASP A 236 -34.30 2.83 0.76
C ASP A 236 -33.67 4.05 1.45
N ILE A 237 -32.66 4.67 0.84
CA ILE A 237 -31.91 5.81 1.41
C ILE A 237 -32.46 7.11 0.81
N THR A 238 -33.38 7.75 1.53
CA THR A 238 -34.11 8.93 1.04
C THR A 238 -33.64 10.26 1.63
N SER A 239 -32.69 10.24 2.58
CA SER A 239 -32.18 11.45 3.24
C SER A 239 -30.80 11.22 3.88
N GLY A 240 -30.08 12.30 4.19
CA GLY A 240 -28.82 12.25 4.92
C GLY A 240 -28.91 11.51 6.27
N PRO A 241 -29.92 11.76 7.13
CA PRO A 241 -30.13 10.96 8.35
C PRO A 241 -30.32 9.46 8.06
N ALA A 242 -31.08 9.09 7.03
CA ALA A 242 -31.27 7.69 6.66
C ALA A 242 -29.95 7.04 6.19
N LEU A 243 -29.11 7.79 5.45
CA LEU A 243 -27.77 7.34 5.08
C LEU A 243 -26.88 7.14 6.31
N PHE A 244 -26.92 8.06 7.28
CA PHE A 244 -26.17 7.91 8.53
C PHE A 244 -26.56 6.64 9.28
N ASP A 245 -27.86 6.41 9.48
CA ASP A 245 -28.36 5.24 10.20
C ASP A 245 -28.08 3.92 9.46
N PHE A 246 -28.15 3.94 8.12
CA PHE A 246 -27.79 2.80 7.28
C PHE A 246 -26.33 2.39 7.47
N LEU A 247 -25.43 3.37 7.50
CA LEU A 247 -23.99 3.16 7.68
C LEU A 247 -23.60 2.88 9.13
N ASN A 248 -24.40 3.34 10.09
CA ASN A 248 -24.14 3.24 11.53
C ASN A 248 -25.31 2.56 12.27
N PRO A 249 -25.60 1.29 11.96
CA PRO A 249 -26.72 0.59 12.57
C PRO A 249 -26.52 0.52 14.08
N VAL A 250 -27.54 0.93 14.85
CA VAL A 250 -27.50 0.80 16.30
C VAL A 250 -27.63 -0.69 16.63
N SER A 251 -26.54 -1.31 17.07
CA SER A 251 -26.57 -2.66 17.62
C SER A 251 -27.57 -2.70 18.78
N SER A 252 -28.69 -3.41 18.63
CA SER A 252 -29.46 -3.82 19.79
C SER A 252 -28.58 -4.75 20.62
N PRO A 253 -28.51 -4.61 21.96
CA PRO A 253 -27.76 -5.55 22.78
C PRO A 253 -28.42 -6.92 22.60
N SER A 254 -27.80 -7.78 21.79
CA SER A 254 -28.17 -9.18 21.74
C SER A 254 -27.94 -9.73 23.12
N SER A 255 -29.01 -10.15 23.79
CA SER A 255 -29.00 -10.90 25.04
C SER A 255 -28.49 -12.34 24.87
N ALA A 256 -27.78 -12.63 23.78
CA ALA A 256 -27.02 -13.87 23.66
C ALA A 256 -25.88 -13.83 24.67
N PRO A 257 -25.83 -14.74 25.66
CA PRO A 257 -24.65 -14.85 26.51
C PRO A 257 -23.44 -15.09 25.62
N PHE A 258 -22.33 -14.39 25.91
CA PHE A 258 -21.01 -14.75 25.39
C PHE A 258 -20.82 -16.25 25.69
N SER A 259 -20.99 -17.08 24.66
CA SER A 259 -20.71 -18.50 24.77
C SER A 259 -19.19 -18.61 24.93
N SER A 260 -18.75 -18.89 26.15
CA SER A 260 -17.39 -19.34 26.43
C SER A 260 -17.21 -20.75 25.86
N THR A 261 -17.31 -20.89 24.53
CA THR A 261 -16.74 -22.04 23.85
C THR A 261 -15.25 -21.77 23.79
N SER A 262 -14.50 -22.55 24.57
CA SER A 262 -13.09 -22.87 24.31
C SER A 262 -12.85 -22.84 22.81
N THR A 263 -12.04 -21.89 22.33
CA THR A 263 -11.54 -21.84 20.97
C THR A 263 -10.61 -23.04 20.78
N THR A 264 -11.18 -24.23 20.61
CA THR A 264 -10.60 -25.14 19.63
C THR A 264 -10.78 -24.42 18.30
N ILE A 265 -9.67 -23.98 17.72
CA ILE A 265 -9.59 -23.60 16.32
C ILE A 265 -10.42 -24.62 15.55
N PRO A 266 -11.54 -24.24 14.89
CA PRO A 266 -12.21 -25.16 14.00
C PRO A 266 -11.16 -25.55 12.97
N ASP A 267 -10.81 -26.83 12.92
CA ASP A 267 -10.15 -27.41 11.76
C ASP A 267 -10.85 -26.83 10.53
N PRO A 268 -10.15 -26.14 9.61
CA PRO A 268 -10.80 -25.53 8.47
C PRO A 268 -11.49 -26.65 7.71
N SER A 269 -12.81 -26.76 7.91
CA SER A 269 -13.67 -27.50 6.99
C SER A 269 -13.26 -27.02 5.61
N PRO A 270 -12.82 -27.91 4.70
CA PRO A 270 -12.27 -27.48 3.42
C PRO A 270 -13.36 -26.67 2.73
N THR A 271 -13.18 -25.35 2.78
CA THR A 271 -13.87 -24.46 1.86
C THR A 271 -13.46 -24.98 0.50
N PRO A 272 -14.40 -25.29 -0.41
CA PRO A 272 -14.04 -25.85 -1.70
C PRO A 272 -12.95 -24.96 -2.27
N THR A 273 -11.75 -25.52 -2.40
CA THR A 273 -10.57 -24.81 -2.89
C THR A 273 -10.98 -24.31 -4.25
N ALA A 274 -11.25 -23.01 -4.36
CA ALA A 274 -11.50 -22.41 -5.65
C ALA A 274 -10.34 -22.83 -6.54
N GLU A 275 -10.62 -23.45 -7.69
CA GLU A 275 -9.56 -23.86 -8.61
C GLU A 275 -8.75 -22.62 -9.00
N ILE A 276 -7.53 -22.51 -8.45
CA ILE A 276 -6.62 -21.42 -8.78
C ILE A 276 -6.18 -21.66 -10.23
N THR A 277 -6.64 -20.82 -11.14
CA THR A 277 -6.19 -20.84 -12.53
C THR A 277 -4.76 -20.29 -12.59
N PRO A 278 -3.75 -21.10 -12.96
CA PRO A 278 -2.37 -20.65 -12.93
C PRO A 278 -2.10 -19.56 -13.98
N ILE A 279 -1.42 -18.50 -13.56
CA ILE A 279 -0.88 -17.45 -14.42
C ILE A 279 0.43 -17.94 -15.04
N ALA A 280 0.47 -18.06 -16.36
CA ALA A 280 1.66 -18.47 -17.11
C ALA A 280 2.40 -17.29 -17.78
N SER A 281 1.77 -16.13 -17.89
CA SER A 281 2.34 -14.93 -18.49
C SER A 281 1.65 -13.67 -17.96
N LEU A 282 2.39 -12.58 -17.84
CA LEU A 282 1.85 -11.27 -17.45
C LEU A 282 1.70 -10.37 -18.68
N PRO A 283 0.54 -9.70 -18.87
CA PRO A 283 0.39 -8.72 -19.94
C PRO A 283 1.47 -7.62 -19.87
N GLY A 284 2.12 -7.33 -21.00
CA GLY A 284 3.18 -6.32 -21.09
C GLY A 284 4.57 -6.80 -20.67
N TYR A 285 4.69 -7.97 -20.04
CA TYR A 285 6.00 -8.57 -19.70
C TYR A 285 6.48 -9.54 -20.79
N PRO A 286 7.80 -9.76 -20.91
CA PRO A 286 8.36 -10.81 -21.77
C PRO A 286 7.95 -12.21 -21.29
N THR A 287 8.29 -13.25 -22.06
CA THR A 287 8.06 -14.64 -21.63
C THR A 287 8.93 -14.97 -20.41
N PRO A 288 8.34 -15.44 -19.29
CA PRO A 288 9.10 -15.74 -18.09
C PRO A 288 9.92 -17.03 -18.23
N ILE A 289 11.08 -17.06 -17.56
CA ILE A 289 11.85 -18.28 -17.29
C ILE A 289 11.18 -19.08 -16.17
N VAL A 290 10.71 -18.39 -15.14
CA VAL A 290 9.86 -18.92 -14.07
C VAL A 290 8.78 -17.91 -13.71
N ILE A 291 7.62 -18.40 -13.26
CA ILE A 291 6.53 -17.55 -12.78
C ILE A 291 5.77 -18.28 -11.68
N HIS A 292 5.49 -17.56 -10.59
CA HIS A 292 4.61 -18.03 -9.54
C HIS A 292 3.19 -18.16 -10.10
N ARG A 293 2.44 -19.19 -9.71
CA ARG A 293 1.10 -19.45 -10.27
C ARG A 293 0.07 -18.34 -10.07
N SER A 294 0.30 -17.46 -9.09
CA SER A 294 -0.51 -16.26 -8.84
C SER A 294 0.11 -14.98 -9.43
N GLY A 295 1.16 -15.09 -10.26
CA GLY A 295 1.72 -14.01 -11.08
C GLY A 295 2.61 -12.99 -10.37
N TYR A 296 2.62 -12.92 -9.04
CA TYR A 296 3.31 -11.85 -8.29
C TYR A 296 4.82 -12.03 -8.11
N THR A 297 5.39 -13.13 -8.61
CA THR A 297 6.85 -13.36 -8.63
C THR A 297 7.23 -14.02 -9.93
N SER A 298 8.21 -13.47 -10.63
CA SER A 298 8.63 -13.99 -11.94
C SER A 298 10.10 -13.67 -12.22
N GLY A 299 10.71 -14.48 -13.08
CA GLY A 299 12.12 -14.37 -13.44
C GLY A 299 12.31 -14.30 -14.95
N TYR A 300 13.21 -13.42 -15.39
CA TYR A 300 13.47 -13.15 -16.81
C TYR A 300 14.97 -13.07 -17.10
N PHE A 301 15.34 -13.29 -18.36
CA PHE A 301 16.65 -12.93 -18.88
C PHE A 301 16.52 -11.72 -19.79
N LEU A 302 17.36 -10.71 -19.55
CA LEU A 302 17.32 -9.47 -20.33
C LEU A 302 17.82 -9.76 -21.75
N SER A 303 16.96 -9.59 -22.76
CA SER A 303 17.30 -9.93 -24.15
C SER A 303 18.45 -9.10 -24.73
N SER A 304 18.63 -7.86 -24.24
CA SER A 304 19.71 -6.96 -24.64
C SER A 304 21.04 -7.24 -23.93
N SER A 305 21.09 -8.12 -22.92
CA SER A 305 22.30 -8.43 -22.16
C SER A 305 22.42 -9.91 -21.82
N ASN A 306 23.49 -10.55 -22.31
CA ASN A 306 23.70 -11.98 -22.10
C ASN A 306 23.99 -12.37 -20.64
N ASP A 307 24.43 -11.43 -19.81
CA ASP A 307 24.87 -11.65 -18.43
C ASP A 307 23.86 -11.19 -17.36
N THR A 308 22.75 -10.54 -17.76
CA THR A 308 21.76 -9.95 -16.85
C THR A 308 20.50 -10.78 -16.73
N ALA A 309 20.07 -11.02 -15.49
CA ALA A 309 18.79 -11.61 -15.13
C ALA A 309 17.93 -10.57 -14.37
N ILE A 310 16.61 -10.74 -14.40
CA ILE A 310 15.66 -9.87 -13.73
C ILE A 310 14.74 -10.73 -12.86
N LEU A 311 14.70 -10.46 -11.56
CA LEU A 311 13.73 -11.02 -10.62
C LEU A 311 12.68 -9.96 -10.32
N VAL A 312 11.44 -10.18 -10.74
CA VAL A 312 10.31 -9.31 -10.40
C VAL A 312 9.62 -9.86 -9.17
N LEU A 313 9.55 -9.03 -8.13
CA LEU A 313 8.78 -9.28 -6.91
C LEU A 313 7.76 -8.16 -6.77
N SER A 314 6.54 -8.37 -7.27
CA SER A 314 5.48 -7.35 -7.17
C SER A 314 4.65 -7.49 -5.88
N SER A 315 4.84 -8.55 -5.11
CA SER A 315 4.24 -8.78 -3.79
C SER A 315 5.00 -9.90 -3.04
N PHE A 316 4.73 -10.04 -1.75
CA PHE A 316 5.13 -11.16 -0.89
C PHE A 316 3.92 -11.97 -0.39
N ILE A 317 2.76 -11.78 -1.03
CA ILE A 317 1.51 -12.51 -0.78
C ILE A 317 0.66 -12.52 -2.06
N ASP A 318 -0.19 -13.52 -2.25
CA ASP A 318 -1.16 -13.52 -3.34
C ASP A 318 -2.28 -12.49 -3.10
N ALA A 319 -2.77 -11.86 -4.16
CA ALA A 319 -3.65 -10.68 -4.06
C ALA A 319 -4.96 -10.90 -3.29
N ASN A 320 -5.46 -12.14 -3.24
CA ASN A 320 -6.71 -12.47 -2.55
C ASN A 320 -6.48 -13.21 -1.22
N GLU A 321 -5.23 -13.50 -0.88
CA GLU A 321 -4.85 -14.32 0.29
C GLU A 321 -5.59 -15.66 0.36
N THR A 322 -5.89 -16.25 -0.80
CA THR A 322 -6.69 -17.48 -0.90
C THR A 322 -5.82 -18.71 -1.16
N ASP A 323 -4.55 -18.52 -1.52
CA ASP A 323 -3.64 -19.63 -1.79
C ASP A 323 -2.78 -19.99 -0.56
N PRO A 324 -3.11 -21.09 0.15
CA PRO A 324 -2.34 -21.50 1.34
C PRO A 324 -0.91 -21.95 1.02
N LEU A 325 -0.57 -22.18 -0.25
CA LEU A 325 0.76 -22.53 -0.72
C LEU A 325 1.51 -21.35 -1.35
N ALA A 326 0.93 -20.14 -1.37
CA ALA A 326 1.54 -18.97 -2.00
C ALA A 326 2.98 -18.74 -1.52
N GLY A 327 3.18 -18.69 -0.21
CA GLY A 327 4.51 -18.49 0.38
C GLY A 327 5.53 -19.56 -0.02
N PRO A 328 5.26 -20.86 0.27
CA PRO A 328 6.16 -21.94 -0.16
C PRO A 328 6.45 -21.95 -1.66
N LEU A 329 5.46 -21.64 -2.51
CA LEU A 329 5.65 -21.61 -3.96
C LEU A 329 6.43 -20.38 -4.42
N GLN A 330 6.34 -19.22 -3.74
CA GLN A 330 7.21 -18.08 -4.00
C GLN A 330 8.67 -18.45 -3.75
N SER A 331 8.93 -19.06 -2.59
CA SER A 331 10.25 -19.56 -2.20
C SER A 331 10.82 -20.52 -3.25
N GLN A 332 10.01 -21.47 -3.73
CA GLN A 332 10.40 -22.40 -4.81
C GLN A 332 10.66 -21.67 -6.13
N THR A 333 9.80 -20.73 -6.51
CA THR A 333 9.95 -19.94 -7.76
C THR A 333 11.29 -19.20 -7.77
N VAL A 334 11.68 -18.59 -6.65
CA VAL A 334 12.98 -17.91 -6.52
C VAL A 334 14.14 -18.91 -6.58
N ALA A 335 14.00 -20.08 -5.95
CA ALA A 335 15.02 -21.14 -6.02
C ALA A 335 15.26 -21.60 -7.47
N ASP A 336 14.18 -21.87 -8.21
CA ASP A 336 14.22 -22.30 -9.60
C ASP A 336 14.83 -21.21 -10.50
N PHE A 337 14.51 -19.94 -10.22
CA PHE A 337 15.11 -18.82 -10.94
C PHE A 337 16.63 -18.75 -10.73
N LEU A 338 17.11 -18.86 -9.49
CA LEU A 338 18.53 -18.82 -9.17
C LEU A 338 19.27 -20.01 -9.80
N ALA A 339 18.67 -21.20 -9.80
CA ALA A 339 19.21 -22.37 -10.49
C ALA A 339 19.31 -22.15 -12.02
N ALA A 340 18.28 -21.55 -12.64
CA ALA A 340 18.29 -21.20 -14.06
C ALA A 340 19.36 -20.14 -14.38
N CYS A 341 19.54 -19.14 -13.51
CA CYS A 341 20.58 -18.13 -13.64
C CYS A 341 21.99 -18.74 -13.61
N LEU A 342 22.23 -19.66 -12.67
CA LEU A 342 23.50 -20.37 -12.57
C LEU A 342 23.75 -21.24 -13.81
N ALA A 343 22.76 -22.00 -14.28
CA ALA A 343 22.87 -22.81 -15.49
C ALA A 343 23.13 -21.97 -16.75
N ALA A 344 22.59 -20.75 -16.81
CA ALA A 344 22.78 -19.81 -17.91
C ALA A 344 23.99 -18.87 -17.73
N ASN A 345 24.83 -19.08 -16.72
CA ASN A 345 26.01 -18.25 -16.39
C ASN A 345 25.70 -16.75 -16.28
N LYS A 346 24.56 -16.41 -15.67
CA LYS A 346 24.21 -15.00 -15.38
C LYS A 346 25.08 -14.48 -14.26
N THR A 347 25.58 -13.25 -14.41
CA THR A 347 26.48 -12.63 -13.44
C THR A 347 25.94 -11.33 -12.86
N LYS A 348 24.85 -10.79 -13.42
CA LYS A 348 24.18 -9.57 -12.95
C LYS A 348 22.70 -9.85 -12.68
N LEU A 349 22.17 -9.22 -11.64
CA LEU A 349 20.77 -9.35 -11.24
C LEU A 349 20.14 -7.97 -11.04
N ILE A 350 19.01 -7.74 -11.70
CA ILE A 350 18.09 -6.66 -11.37
C ILE A 350 16.97 -7.28 -10.53
N ILE A 351 16.68 -6.69 -9.38
CA ILE A 351 15.52 -7.05 -8.58
C ILE A 351 14.53 -5.90 -8.69
N ASP A 352 13.42 -6.18 -9.38
CA ASP A 352 12.34 -5.24 -9.59
C ASP A 352 11.33 -5.34 -8.44
N LEU A 353 11.25 -4.25 -7.67
CA LEU A 353 10.37 -4.07 -6.52
C LEU A 353 9.29 -3.00 -6.79
N GLN A 354 9.13 -2.58 -8.04
CA GLN A 354 8.08 -1.64 -8.43
C GLN A 354 6.71 -2.25 -8.13
N GLY A 355 5.78 -1.44 -7.60
CA GLY A 355 4.45 -1.90 -7.20
C GLY A 355 4.35 -2.81 -5.98
N ASN A 356 5.46 -3.10 -5.30
CA ASN A 356 5.46 -4.07 -4.21
C ASN A 356 5.05 -3.45 -2.86
N GLY A 357 3.78 -3.56 -2.51
CA GLY A 357 3.25 -3.08 -1.22
C GLY A 357 3.64 -3.92 0.01
N GLY A 358 4.27 -5.09 -0.20
CA GLY A 358 4.64 -6.01 0.88
C GLY A 358 3.89 -7.34 0.84
N GLY A 359 3.52 -7.87 2.00
CA GLY A 359 2.93 -9.21 2.15
C GLY A 359 3.51 -9.94 3.36
N ILE A 360 3.76 -11.24 3.25
CA ILE A 360 4.21 -12.06 4.37
C ILE A 360 5.69 -11.76 4.70
N VAL A 361 5.96 -11.21 5.89
CA VAL A 361 7.30 -10.80 6.35
C VAL A 361 8.35 -11.91 6.17
N PHE A 362 7.98 -13.17 6.45
CA PHE A 362 8.90 -14.30 6.33
C PHE A 362 9.48 -14.49 4.93
N GLN A 363 8.75 -14.10 3.88
CA GLN A 363 9.25 -14.25 2.51
C GLN A 363 10.43 -13.31 2.21
N ALA A 364 10.49 -12.12 2.85
CA ALA A 364 11.66 -11.26 2.77
C ALA A 364 12.91 -11.94 3.35
N TYR A 365 12.75 -12.63 4.48
CA TYR A 365 13.86 -13.36 5.12
C TYR A 365 14.32 -14.55 4.29
N ASP A 366 13.39 -15.36 3.77
CA ASP A 366 13.70 -16.51 2.92
C ASP A 366 14.45 -16.08 1.64
N ILE A 367 13.91 -15.11 0.91
CA ILE A 367 14.50 -14.65 -0.35
C ILE A 367 15.87 -14.02 -0.10
N PHE A 368 16.03 -13.22 0.97
CA PHE A 368 17.33 -12.68 1.34
C PHE A 368 18.35 -13.78 1.65
N ALA A 369 17.98 -14.80 2.43
CA ALA A 369 18.86 -15.92 2.76
C ALA A 369 19.24 -16.75 1.52
N ARG A 370 18.38 -16.84 0.51
CA ARG A 370 18.69 -17.50 -0.78
C ARG A 370 19.69 -16.70 -1.63
N LEU A 371 19.58 -15.37 -1.62
CA LEU A 371 20.51 -14.50 -2.33
C LEU A 371 21.87 -14.42 -1.63
N PHE A 372 21.88 -14.48 -0.30
CA PHE A 372 23.08 -14.37 0.54
C PHE A 372 23.16 -15.50 1.57
N PRO A 373 23.48 -16.73 1.14
CA PRO A 373 23.45 -17.93 2.00
C PRO A 373 24.44 -17.89 3.18
N THR A 374 25.42 -16.98 3.17
CA THR A 374 26.37 -16.79 4.27
C THR A 374 25.98 -15.67 5.25
N LEU A 375 24.92 -14.92 4.96
CA LEU A 375 24.43 -13.85 5.82
C LEU A 375 23.21 -14.32 6.59
N THR A 376 23.18 -14.05 7.90
CA THR A 376 21.98 -14.26 8.71
C THR A 376 21.12 -13.00 8.66
N PRO A 377 19.91 -13.03 8.06
CA PRO A 377 19.05 -11.87 8.02
C PRO A 377 18.74 -11.35 9.43
N PHE A 378 19.05 -10.07 9.64
CA PHE A 378 18.82 -9.36 10.88
C PHE A 378 17.72 -8.31 10.69
N GLY A 379 16.56 -8.54 11.30
CA GLY A 379 15.49 -7.55 11.40
C GLY A 379 15.01 -7.48 12.84
N ALA A 380 15.05 -6.28 13.41
CA ALA A 380 14.73 -6.04 14.80
C ALA A 380 13.71 -4.92 14.93
N THR A 381 12.80 -5.05 15.89
CA THR A 381 11.71 -4.10 16.10
C THR A 381 11.58 -3.71 17.56
N ARG A 382 10.92 -2.58 17.80
CA ARG A 382 10.47 -2.14 19.12
C ARG A 382 9.01 -1.74 19.01
N MET A 383 8.25 -2.02 20.05
CA MET A 383 6.88 -1.56 20.18
C MET A 383 6.81 -0.48 21.24
N ARG A 384 5.83 0.41 21.12
CA ARG A 384 5.57 1.42 22.14
C ARG A 384 5.12 0.76 23.44
N ASP A 385 5.77 1.13 24.55
CA ASP A 385 5.47 0.58 25.88
C ASP A 385 4.38 1.41 26.56
N THR A 386 3.14 0.89 26.49
CA THR A 386 1.96 1.52 27.09
C THR A 386 1.33 0.59 28.13
N PRO A 387 0.53 1.11 29.09
CA PRO A 387 -0.20 0.26 30.03
C PRO A 387 -1.06 -0.82 29.33
N ALA A 388 -1.67 -0.49 28.18
CA ALA A 388 -2.45 -1.43 27.39
C ALA A 388 -1.57 -2.51 26.73
N ALA A 389 -0.44 -2.12 26.13
CA ALA A 389 0.51 -3.05 25.53
C ALA A 389 1.09 -4.02 26.57
N ARG A 390 1.44 -3.52 27.76
CA ARG A 390 1.93 -4.34 28.88
C ARG A 390 0.87 -5.33 29.36
N TYR A 391 -0.37 -4.88 29.50
CA TYR A 391 -1.48 -5.75 29.87
C TYR A 391 -1.68 -6.87 28.84
N LEU A 392 -1.66 -6.56 27.54
CA LEU A 392 -1.74 -7.58 26.49
C LEU A 392 -0.55 -8.54 26.56
N GLY A 393 0.67 -8.05 26.77
CA GLY A 393 1.85 -8.89 26.92
C GLY A 393 1.77 -9.82 28.14
N GLU A 394 1.21 -9.37 29.26
CA GLU A 394 0.92 -10.23 30.43
C GLU A 394 -0.11 -11.32 30.09
N VAL A 395 -1.17 -10.98 29.35
CA VAL A 395 -2.16 -11.95 28.86
C VAL A 395 -1.50 -12.99 27.95
N PHE A 396 -0.71 -12.56 26.97
CA PHE A 396 0.02 -13.47 26.08
C PHE A 396 1.01 -14.36 26.85
N THR A 397 1.69 -13.82 27.87
CA THR A 397 2.61 -14.60 28.73
C THR A 397 1.87 -15.76 29.40
N MET A 398 0.67 -15.52 29.91
CA MET A 398 -0.16 -16.58 30.51
C MET A 398 -0.60 -17.62 29.47
N SER A 399 -0.93 -17.19 28.25
CA SER A 399 -1.33 -18.08 27.16
C SER A 399 -0.17 -18.96 26.65
N VAL A 400 1.04 -18.42 26.55
CA VAL A 400 2.27 -19.17 26.20
C VAL A 400 2.59 -20.17 27.32
N GLY A 401 2.57 -19.73 28.58
CA GLY A 401 2.82 -20.60 29.74
C GLY A 401 1.80 -21.72 29.94
N SER A 402 0.62 -21.62 29.32
CA SER A 402 -0.43 -22.66 29.33
C SER A 402 -0.43 -23.55 28.08
N GLY A 403 0.48 -23.34 27.14
CA GLY A 403 0.58 -24.14 25.90
C GLY A 403 -0.58 -23.93 24.93
N GLN A 404 -1.31 -22.83 25.05
CA GLN A 404 -2.51 -22.50 24.23
C GLN A 404 -2.18 -21.73 22.96
N VAL A 405 -0.92 -21.30 22.78
CA VAL A 405 -0.46 -20.55 21.60
C VAL A 405 0.27 -21.50 20.66
N ASP A 406 -0.33 -21.71 19.48
CA ASP A 406 0.31 -22.37 18.33
C ASP A 406 1.48 -21.51 17.83
N GLY A 407 2.57 -22.14 17.40
CA GLY A 407 3.86 -21.54 17.06
C GLY A 407 3.87 -20.63 15.82
N SER A 408 2.70 -20.13 15.40
CA SER A 408 2.54 -19.15 14.31
C SER A 408 2.62 -17.69 14.79
N LEU A 409 2.45 -17.43 16.09
CA LEU A 409 2.86 -16.17 16.71
C LEU A 409 4.36 -16.25 17.00
N ASN A 410 5.18 -15.75 16.07
CA ASN A 410 6.58 -15.36 16.22
C ASN A 410 7.28 -15.93 17.47
N GLY A 411 7.86 -17.12 17.33
CA GLY A 411 8.40 -17.93 18.42
C GLY A 411 9.63 -17.38 19.16
N ASP A 412 9.55 -16.15 19.67
CA ASP A 412 10.50 -15.54 20.61
C ASP A 412 9.81 -14.74 21.75
N PHE A 413 8.48 -14.54 21.75
CA PHE A 413 7.79 -13.96 22.92
C PHE A 413 7.56 -15.02 24.00
N GLU A 414 8.56 -15.16 24.88
CA GLU A 414 8.48 -16.07 26.02
C GLU A 414 7.62 -15.52 27.16
N ALA A 415 7.77 -14.21 27.44
CA ALA A 415 7.06 -13.49 28.48
C ALA A 415 7.22 -11.97 28.33
N GLN A 416 6.33 -11.20 28.95
CA GLN A 416 6.43 -9.74 29.06
C GLN A 416 7.78 -9.29 29.63
N ALA A 417 8.35 -10.06 30.57
CA ALA A 417 9.66 -9.75 31.14
C ALA A 417 10.81 -9.77 30.09
N ALA A 418 10.64 -10.46 28.95
CA ALA A 418 11.65 -10.50 27.89
C ALA A 418 11.75 -9.19 27.10
N VAL A 419 10.75 -8.31 27.24
CA VAL A 419 10.69 -7.02 26.56
C VAL A 419 10.87 -5.83 27.53
N ASP A 420 11.21 -6.12 28.79
CA ASP A 420 11.46 -5.18 29.88
C ASP A 420 12.97 -5.03 30.20
N PRO A 421 13.44 -3.88 30.74
CA PRO A 421 12.69 -2.65 30.98
C PRO A 421 12.61 -1.76 29.72
N PRO A 422 11.62 -0.86 29.65
CA PRO A 422 11.46 0.04 28.52
C PRO A 422 12.62 1.03 28.39
N GLU A 423 12.96 1.36 27.16
CA GLU A 423 13.92 2.40 26.79
C GLU A 423 13.17 3.66 26.41
N THR A 424 13.54 4.80 27.00
CA THR A 424 13.02 6.10 26.57
C THR A 424 13.77 6.54 25.31
N ILE A 425 13.06 6.59 24.18
CA ILE A 425 13.58 6.99 22.89
C ILE A 425 12.69 8.12 22.38
N TYR A 426 13.31 9.23 21.98
CA TYR A 426 12.59 10.33 21.33
C TYR A 426 11.43 10.92 22.16
N GLY A 427 11.54 10.87 23.49
CA GLY A 427 10.51 11.36 24.41
C GLY A 427 9.34 10.40 24.66
N ASP A 428 9.43 9.16 24.17
CA ASP A 428 8.45 8.10 24.39
C ASP A 428 9.12 6.84 24.96
N ASN A 429 8.33 5.90 25.47
CA ASN A 429 8.83 4.64 25.99
C ASN A 429 8.60 3.50 25.00
N PHE A 430 9.63 2.69 24.80
CA PHE A 430 9.59 1.54 23.90
C PHE A 430 10.07 0.29 24.61
N THR A 431 9.55 -0.86 24.19
CA THR A 431 10.05 -2.17 24.61
C THR A 431 11.54 -2.33 24.31
N ALA A 432 12.19 -3.30 24.97
CA ALA A 432 13.47 -3.83 24.51
C ALA A 432 13.39 -4.29 23.03
N THR A 433 14.55 -4.38 22.37
CA THR A 433 14.61 -4.80 20.97
C THR A 433 14.20 -6.26 20.85
N MET A 434 13.21 -6.53 20.00
CA MET A 434 12.74 -7.87 19.67
C MET A 434 13.19 -8.30 18.28
N ARG A 435 13.28 -9.62 18.06
CA ARG A 435 13.69 -10.22 16.78
C ARG A 435 12.85 -11.46 16.49
N TYR A 436 12.90 -11.89 15.23
CA TYR A 436 12.40 -13.19 14.81
C TYR A 436 13.47 -14.26 15.03
N ASN A 437 13.04 -15.46 15.44
CA ASN A 437 13.92 -16.61 15.63
C ASN A 437 14.42 -17.13 14.27
N PRO A 438 15.72 -17.03 13.94
CA PRO A 438 16.24 -17.47 12.65
C PRO A 438 16.03 -18.97 12.39
N GLY A 439 15.96 -19.80 13.45
CA GLY A 439 15.77 -21.25 13.33
C GLY A 439 14.35 -21.67 12.91
N LEU A 440 13.34 -20.85 13.24
CA LEU A 440 11.96 -21.01 12.75
C LEU A 440 11.80 -20.49 11.32
N VAL A 441 12.54 -19.43 10.98
CA VAL A 441 12.58 -18.83 9.63
C VAL A 441 13.20 -19.79 8.60
N LEU A 442 14.11 -20.66 9.01
CA LEU A 442 14.94 -21.49 8.11
C LEU A 442 14.57 -23.00 8.14
N ASN A 443 13.43 -23.39 8.70
CA ASN A 443 13.19 -24.82 8.99
C ASN A 443 12.84 -25.65 7.72
N ALA A 444 13.87 -26.39 7.28
CA ALA A 444 13.87 -27.77 6.76
C ALA A 444 13.76 -28.09 5.26
N SER A 445 13.89 -27.13 4.34
CA SER A 445 14.18 -27.47 2.91
C SER A 445 14.93 -26.42 2.08
N ILE A 446 15.55 -25.41 2.73
CA ILE A 446 16.49 -24.52 2.05
C ILE A 446 17.77 -25.32 1.79
N ALA A 447 17.81 -26.07 0.68
CA ALA A 447 19.08 -26.55 0.17
C ALA A 447 19.95 -25.31 -0.05
N ALA A 448 21.09 -25.24 0.65
CA ALA A 448 22.05 -24.16 0.50
C ALA A 448 22.55 -24.16 -0.95
N THR A 449 21.89 -23.35 -1.79
CA THR A 449 22.37 -23.07 -3.13
C THR A 449 23.56 -22.12 -3.00
N PRO A 450 24.62 -22.29 -3.82
CA PRO A 450 25.73 -21.35 -3.80
C PRO A 450 25.20 -19.96 -4.14
N GLN A 451 25.81 -18.93 -3.55
CA GLN A 451 25.50 -17.56 -3.91
C GLN A 451 25.73 -17.37 -5.42
N VAL A 452 24.67 -17.03 -6.16
CA VAL A 452 24.70 -16.95 -7.63
C VAL A 452 25.29 -15.61 -8.11
N PHE A 453 25.04 -14.53 -7.35
CA PHE A 453 25.44 -13.18 -7.72
C PHE A 453 26.26 -12.53 -6.60
N GLU A 454 27.37 -11.89 -6.97
CA GLU A 454 28.09 -10.99 -6.08
C GLU A 454 27.23 -9.76 -5.75
N SER A 455 27.25 -9.29 -4.50
CA SER A 455 26.45 -8.13 -4.05
C SER A 455 26.54 -6.91 -4.97
N GLN A 456 27.75 -6.61 -5.44
CA GLN A 456 28.05 -5.48 -6.32
C GLN A 456 27.45 -5.59 -7.73
N ASN A 457 26.99 -6.79 -8.12
CA ASN A 457 26.34 -7.07 -9.39
C ASN A 457 24.81 -7.17 -9.26
N ILE A 458 24.26 -6.89 -8.07
CA ILE A 458 22.83 -6.81 -7.83
C ILE A 458 22.42 -5.33 -7.76
N VAL A 459 21.29 -4.99 -8.38
CA VAL A 459 20.64 -3.70 -8.22
C VAL A 459 19.15 -3.88 -7.93
N MET A 460 18.63 -3.14 -6.95
CA MET A 460 17.19 -3.05 -6.70
C MET A 460 16.58 -1.87 -7.42
N LEU A 461 15.42 -2.08 -8.02
CA LEU A 461 14.64 -1.09 -8.76
C LEU A 461 13.36 -0.76 -8.01
N TYR A 462 13.07 0.53 -7.82
CA TYR A 462 11.88 1.04 -7.13
C TYR A 462 11.13 2.08 -7.97
N ASP A 463 9.85 2.26 -7.64
CA ASP A 463 8.96 3.35 -8.06
C ASP A 463 8.43 4.17 -6.86
N GLY A 464 8.88 3.84 -5.65
CA GLY A 464 8.48 4.50 -4.42
C GLY A 464 7.39 3.81 -3.61
N THR A 465 6.77 2.73 -4.12
CA THR A 465 5.68 2.05 -3.38
C THR A 465 6.14 0.85 -2.54
N CYS A 466 7.45 0.55 -2.56
CA CYS A 466 8.03 -0.54 -1.77
C CYS A 466 7.77 -0.33 -0.27
N GLY A 467 6.76 -1.05 0.24
CA GLY A 467 6.26 -0.89 1.60
C GLY A 467 6.27 -2.19 2.39
N SER A 468 6.07 -2.09 3.71
CA SER A 468 5.90 -3.26 4.59
C SER A 468 7.03 -4.29 4.39
N THR A 469 6.72 -5.56 4.10
CA THR A 469 7.69 -6.62 3.81
C THR A 469 8.69 -6.26 2.70
N CYS A 470 8.28 -5.49 1.69
CA CYS A 470 9.22 -5.00 0.68
C CYS A 470 10.27 -4.07 1.28
N ALA A 471 9.86 -3.17 2.18
CA ALA A 471 10.78 -2.29 2.89
C ALA A 471 11.75 -3.09 3.78
N VAL A 472 11.28 -4.15 4.44
CA VAL A 472 12.13 -5.08 5.23
C VAL A 472 13.16 -5.77 4.33
N PHE A 473 12.72 -6.36 3.22
CA PHE A 473 13.62 -6.98 2.23
C PHE A 473 14.64 -5.98 1.68
N SER A 474 14.18 -4.81 1.25
CA SER A 474 14.99 -3.70 0.77
C SER A 474 16.07 -3.31 1.78
N GLU A 475 15.70 -3.19 3.06
CA GLU A 475 16.64 -2.87 4.13
C GLU A 475 17.70 -3.96 4.29
N PHE A 476 17.32 -5.24 4.32
CA PHE A 476 18.30 -6.34 4.39
C PHE A 476 19.27 -6.31 3.21
N MET A 477 18.75 -6.14 2.00
CA MET A 477 19.56 -6.08 0.78
C MET A 477 20.55 -4.91 0.84
N LYS A 478 20.16 -3.73 1.34
CA LYS A 478 21.04 -2.57 1.48
C LYS A 478 22.04 -2.72 2.61
N SER A 479 21.57 -2.89 3.85
CA SER A 479 22.42 -2.79 5.04
C SER A 479 23.24 -4.03 5.33
N GLN A 480 22.78 -5.21 4.92
CA GLN A 480 23.48 -6.47 5.12
C GLN A 480 24.06 -7.01 3.82
N GLY A 481 23.27 -6.97 2.73
CA GLY A 481 23.69 -7.44 1.42
C GLY A 481 24.64 -6.49 0.68
N GLY A 482 24.73 -5.22 1.06
CA GLY A 482 25.55 -4.21 0.36
C GLY A 482 25.06 -3.88 -1.06
N VAL A 483 23.78 -4.17 -1.35
CA VAL A 483 23.17 -4.03 -2.67
C VAL A 483 22.79 -2.58 -2.94
N ARG A 484 23.06 -2.13 -4.17
CA ARG A 484 22.70 -0.77 -4.62
C ARG A 484 21.26 -0.71 -5.06
N SER A 485 20.69 0.49 -5.03
CA SER A 485 19.36 0.73 -5.55
C SER A 485 19.29 1.90 -6.51
N GLY A 486 18.36 1.83 -7.46
CA GLY A 486 17.90 2.93 -8.28
C GLY A 486 16.39 3.14 -8.13
N MET A 487 15.96 4.38 -8.27
CA MET A 487 14.54 4.75 -8.36
C MET A 487 14.26 5.26 -9.78
N PHE A 488 13.17 4.81 -10.38
CA PHE A 488 12.70 5.32 -11.66
C PHE A 488 11.49 6.23 -11.43
N LEU A 489 11.64 7.50 -11.79
CA LEU A 489 10.58 8.50 -11.79
C LEU A 489 9.96 8.57 -13.18
N GLY A 490 8.74 8.06 -13.32
CA GLY A 490 8.02 8.05 -14.60
C GLY A 490 8.36 6.84 -15.48
N SER A 491 7.33 6.32 -16.13
CA SER A 491 7.40 5.15 -17.00
C SER A 491 7.78 5.58 -18.42
N PHE A 492 8.57 4.75 -19.10
CA PHE A 492 8.85 4.75 -20.56
C PHE A 492 9.99 5.66 -21.04
N CYS A 493 11.10 5.02 -21.46
CA CYS A 493 12.00 5.58 -22.47
C CYS A 493 11.41 5.32 -23.86
N VAL A 494 11.39 6.34 -24.72
CA VAL A 494 11.07 6.21 -26.15
C VAL A 494 12.37 5.97 -26.90
N GLU A 495 12.76 4.71 -27.11
CA GLU A 495 13.80 4.38 -28.10
C GLU A 495 13.12 4.00 -29.42
N GLU A 496 13.41 4.79 -30.47
CA GLU A 496 13.08 4.51 -31.87
C GLU A 496 11.66 3.97 -32.17
N GLY A 497 10.63 4.70 -31.71
CA GLY A 497 9.24 4.42 -32.10
C GLY A 497 8.65 3.13 -31.52
N LYS A 498 9.31 2.51 -30.53
CA LYS A 498 8.77 1.43 -29.72
C LYS A 498 8.83 1.84 -28.26
N TYR A 499 7.67 2.02 -27.65
CA TYR A 499 7.56 2.16 -26.20
C TYR A 499 7.94 0.80 -25.61
N MET A 500 9.12 0.71 -24.97
CA MET A 500 9.48 -0.48 -24.19
C MET A 500 8.88 -0.31 -22.79
N GLY A 501 7.99 -1.24 -22.43
CA GLY A 501 7.46 -1.38 -21.07
C GLY A 501 8.35 -2.22 -20.17
#